data_AF-A0A813LIT1-F1
#
_entry.id   AF-A0A813LIT1-F1
#
_cell.length_a   1.000
_cell.length_b   1.000
_cell.length_c   1.000
_cell.angle_alpha   90.00
_cell.angle_beta   90.00
_cell.angle_gamma   90.00
#
_symmetry.space_group_name_H-M   'P 1'
#
loop_
_entity.id
_entity.type
_entity.pdbx_description
1 polymer ?
#
loop_
_entity_poly.entity_id
_entity_poly.type
_entity_poly.pdbx_seq_one_letter_code
_entity_poly.pdbx_strand_id
1 'polypeptide(L)'
;MKSRSSQNRYSGCRSWVFVLGSLLAVLRHVGDATGFAAWRCAPHERAIRIQRQAAKRTRITTTDAFSDTAESEKWYKAMTKINIRMGPDSKSPTLADAESSRLKNGEIVSCLDEGQVFEVEESRAVDGQTYLKLASQDGWVFTRGVAGKWADRNIVELIKDVDVANEKGKDFANSLGRKMVRDPSDLVAWYALGGVVLFLVFFKLYETID
;
A
#
# COMPACT_ATOMS: atom_id res chain seq x y z
N MET A 1 -16.79 -54.98 23.81
CA MET A 1 -16.49 -54.60 25.21
C MET A 1 -14.99 -54.39 25.39
N LYS A 2 -14.52 -53.14 25.43
CA LYS A 2 -13.27 -52.77 26.14
C LYS A 2 -13.31 -51.28 26.45
N SER A 3 -13.61 -51.00 27.71
CA SER A 3 -13.64 -49.69 28.35
C SER A 3 -12.24 -49.32 28.84
N ARG A 4 -11.80 -48.09 28.54
CA ARG A 4 -10.72 -47.31 29.19
C ARG A 4 -11.10 -45.83 28.97
N SER A 5 -11.55 -45.01 29.92
CA SER A 5 -10.93 -44.58 31.20
C SER A 5 -9.47 -44.16 30.97
N SER A 6 -8.96 -43.00 31.34
CA SER A 6 -9.38 -41.90 32.20
C SER A 6 -8.25 -40.85 32.12
N GLN A 7 -8.56 -39.59 32.44
CA GLN A 7 -7.62 -38.56 32.93
C GLN A 7 -6.48 -38.11 32.01
N ASN A 8 -6.62 -36.90 31.46
CA ASN A 8 -5.47 -35.99 31.46
C ASN A 8 -5.87 -34.63 32.04
N ARG A 9 -5.07 -34.21 33.01
CA ARG A 9 -5.33 -33.12 33.95
C ARG A 9 -5.01 -31.78 33.31
N TYR A 10 -5.93 -30.84 33.49
CA TYR A 10 -5.69 -29.43 33.29
C TYR A 10 -4.74 -28.91 34.38
N SER A 11 -3.49 -28.64 34.04
CA SER A 11 -2.55 -27.88 34.88
C SER A 11 -1.76 -26.90 34.03
N GLY A 12 -2.34 -25.73 33.78
CA GLY A 12 -1.67 -24.67 33.00
C GLY A 12 -2.17 -23.25 33.24
N CYS A 13 -3.06 -23.01 34.20
CA CYS A 13 -3.63 -21.69 34.45
C CYS A 13 -2.94 -20.97 35.63
N ARG A 14 -1.65 -20.63 35.54
CA ARG A 14 -1.02 -19.73 36.54
C ARG A 14 0.05 -18.76 36.04
N SER A 15 0.24 -18.58 34.73
CA SER A 15 1.34 -17.74 34.22
C SER A 15 0.93 -16.60 33.28
N TRP A 16 -0.22 -15.96 33.54
CA TRP A 16 -0.67 -14.79 32.76
C TRP A 16 -0.74 -13.48 33.56
N VAL A 17 -0.60 -13.52 34.89
CA VAL A 17 -0.69 -12.32 35.74
C VAL A 17 0.55 -11.44 35.66
N PHE A 18 1.70 -11.96 35.24
CA PHE A 18 2.95 -11.18 35.16
C PHE A 18 3.16 -10.43 33.84
N VAL A 19 2.42 -10.73 32.78
CA VAL A 19 2.62 -10.05 31.48
C VAL A 19 1.78 -8.77 31.35
N LEU A 20 0.63 -8.68 32.02
CA LEU A 20 -0.20 -7.47 32.01
C LEU A 20 0.37 -6.30 32.85
N GLY A 21 1.27 -6.57 33.81
CA GLY A 21 1.85 -5.52 34.66
C GLY A 21 2.85 -4.62 33.94
N SER A 22 3.58 -5.13 32.93
CA SER A 22 4.63 -4.36 32.25
C SER A 22 4.13 -3.44 31.15
N LEU A 23 2.93 -3.65 30.59
CA LEU A 23 2.42 -2.80 29.50
C LEU A 23 1.88 -1.44 30.01
N LEU A 24 1.39 -1.38 31.25
CA LEU A 24 0.88 -0.14 31.87
C LEU A 24 2.00 0.80 32.34
N ALA A 25 3.23 0.31 32.53
CA ALA A 25 4.37 1.15 32.90
C ALA A 25 4.92 1.98 31.72
N VAL A 26 4.76 1.52 30.48
CA VAL A 26 5.30 2.21 29.29
C VAL A 26 4.40 3.36 28.83
N LEU A 27 3.08 3.28 29.05
CA LEU A 27 2.15 4.33 28.64
C LEU A 27 2.18 5.59 29.51
N ARG A 28 2.89 5.59 30.64
CA ARG A 28 2.97 6.75 31.54
C ARG A 28 4.12 7.71 31.22
N HIS A 29 4.94 7.45 30.20
CA HIS A 29 6.15 8.25 29.94
C HIS A 29 6.11 9.15 28.68
N VAL A 30 4.97 9.30 28.02
CA VAL A 30 4.83 10.11 26.78
C VAL A 30 4.05 11.43 27.00
N GLY A 31 3.83 11.83 28.26
CA GLY A 31 2.98 12.98 28.60
C GLY A 31 3.64 14.37 28.60
N ASP A 32 4.97 14.49 28.67
CA ASP A 32 5.61 15.76 29.10
C ASP A 32 6.41 16.52 28.02
N ALA A 33 6.08 16.35 26.74
CA ALA A 33 6.85 16.97 25.65
C ALA A 33 6.11 18.04 24.81
N THR A 34 5.02 18.64 25.30
CA THR A 34 4.39 19.80 24.63
C THR A 34 4.80 21.12 25.27
N GLY A 35 6.07 21.48 25.07
CA GLY A 35 6.55 22.85 25.28
C GLY A 35 6.18 23.76 24.12
N PHE A 36 4.93 24.23 24.06
CA PHE A 36 4.53 25.34 23.19
C PHE A 36 4.98 26.67 23.81
N ALA A 37 6.29 26.94 23.72
CA ALA A 37 6.86 28.22 24.05
C ALA A 37 6.72 29.19 22.85
N ALA A 38 5.76 30.10 22.99
CA ALA A 38 5.86 31.52 22.66
C ALA A 38 6.91 31.93 21.61
N TRP A 39 6.47 32.11 20.35
CA TRP A 39 7.13 33.05 19.44
C TRP A 39 6.28 34.30 19.29
N ARG A 40 6.91 35.35 19.80
CA ARG A 40 6.47 36.72 19.99
C ARG A 40 5.94 37.35 18.70
N CYS A 41 4.88 38.12 18.88
CA CYS A 41 4.55 39.26 18.04
C CYS A 41 5.79 40.13 17.81
N ALA A 42 6.07 40.48 16.56
CA ALA A 42 6.79 41.70 16.20
C ALA A 42 6.15 42.32 14.95
N PRO A 43 6.15 43.65 14.85
CA PRO A 43 5.11 44.39 14.16
C PRO A 43 5.45 44.75 12.71
N HIS A 44 4.34 44.97 12.01
CA HIS A 44 4.10 45.81 10.85
C HIS A 44 5.13 46.94 10.56
N GLU A 45 5.31 47.21 9.26
CA GLU A 45 5.78 48.46 8.67
C GLU A 45 7.30 48.77 8.62
N ARG A 46 7.89 48.55 7.43
CA ARG A 46 8.57 49.56 6.57
C ARG A 46 9.60 48.90 5.65
N ALA A 47 9.28 48.82 4.35
CA ALA A 47 10.18 49.19 3.24
C ALA A 47 9.65 48.68 1.89
N ILE A 48 8.59 49.33 1.42
CA ILE A 48 8.35 49.49 -0.02
C ILE A 48 9.45 50.41 -0.55
N ARG A 49 10.33 49.92 -1.45
CA ARG A 49 11.06 50.67 -2.52
C ARG A 49 12.33 49.98 -3.05
N ILE A 50 12.29 48.71 -3.46
CA ILE A 50 13.22 48.22 -4.51
C ILE A 50 12.48 47.26 -5.45
N GLN A 51 11.36 47.72 -6.01
CA GLN A 51 10.83 47.24 -7.27
C GLN A 51 10.95 48.42 -8.24
N ARG A 52 11.82 48.34 -9.26
CA ARG A 52 11.55 48.87 -10.63
C ARG A 52 12.71 48.91 -11.65
N GLN A 53 13.96 48.56 -11.34
CA GLN A 53 15.04 48.72 -12.34
C GLN A 53 15.98 47.53 -12.54
N ALA A 54 15.44 46.32 -12.67
CA ALA A 54 16.16 45.20 -13.29
C ALA A 54 15.30 44.43 -14.32
N ALA A 55 14.20 45.04 -14.77
CA ALA A 55 13.46 44.61 -15.95
C ALA A 55 14.17 45.13 -17.20
N LYS A 56 15.28 44.49 -17.61
CA LYS A 56 15.81 44.49 -18.99
C LYS A 56 17.12 43.71 -19.05
N ARG A 57 17.17 42.74 -19.97
CA ARG A 57 18.31 41.89 -20.35
C ARG A 57 18.60 40.70 -19.44
N THR A 58 17.93 39.60 -19.75
CA THR A 58 18.64 38.43 -20.30
C THR A 58 17.59 37.49 -20.89
N ARG A 59 17.35 37.62 -22.20
CA ARG A 59 16.64 36.60 -22.97
C ARG A 59 17.66 35.48 -23.19
N ILE A 60 17.77 34.60 -22.20
CA ILE A 60 18.52 33.36 -22.34
C ILE A 60 17.59 32.47 -23.18
N THR A 61 17.88 32.38 -24.48
CA THR A 61 17.52 31.21 -25.29
C THR A 61 18.30 30.04 -24.73
N THR A 62 17.80 29.44 -23.66
CA THR A 62 18.18 28.10 -23.26
C THR A 62 17.53 27.20 -24.30
N THR A 63 18.34 26.81 -25.27
CA THR A 63 18.05 25.67 -26.13
C THR A 63 17.73 24.49 -25.23
N ASP A 64 16.49 24.00 -25.32
CA ASP A 64 15.94 22.77 -24.74
C ASP A 64 16.66 21.53 -25.30
N ALA A 65 17.96 21.43 -25.08
CA ALA A 65 18.79 20.29 -25.41
C ALA A 65 19.19 19.62 -24.10
N PHE A 66 18.83 18.36 -23.95
CA PHE A 66 18.97 17.55 -22.74
C PHE A 66 17.91 17.77 -21.65
N SER A 67 16.64 17.63 -22.02
CA SER A 67 15.72 16.88 -21.15
C SER A 67 16.18 15.42 -21.17
N ASP A 68 17.23 15.12 -20.40
CA ASP A 68 17.35 13.83 -19.73
C ASP A 68 16.08 13.73 -18.88
N THR A 69 15.00 13.37 -19.58
CA THR A 69 13.72 13.03 -19.01
C THR A 69 14.06 11.72 -18.34
N ALA A 70 14.58 11.79 -17.11
CA ALA A 70 14.44 10.71 -16.16
C ALA A 70 12.98 10.31 -16.33
N GLU A 71 12.74 9.21 -17.03
CA GLU A 71 11.41 8.80 -17.45
C GLU A 71 10.64 8.69 -16.16
N SER A 72 9.86 9.75 -15.87
CA SER A 72 9.28 9.93 -14.55
C SER A 72 8.46 8.70 -14.27
N GLU A 73 8.78 7.97 -13.21
CA GLU A 73 8.14 6.71 -12.82
C GLU A 73 6.63 6.82 -13.08
N LYS A 74 6.12 6.08 -14.06
CA LYS A 74 4.72 6.17 -14.45
C LYS A 74 3.93 5.10 -13.72
N TRP A 75 2.98 5.56 -12.92
CA TRP A 75 2.08 4.69 -12.18
C TRP A 75 0.80 4.44 -12.98
N TYR A 76 0.40 3.18 -13.08
CA TYR A 76 -0.82 2.76 -13.77
C TYR A 76 -1.73 1.95 -12.85
N LYS A 77 -3.04 2.08 -13.07
CA LYS A 77 -4.09 1.25 -12.46
C LYS A 77 -4.56 0.21 -13.45
N ALA A 78 -4.66 -1.04 -13.03
CA ALA A 78 -5.35 -2.06 -13.81
C ALA A 78 -6.87 -1.88 -13.70
N MET A 79 -7.58 -1.70 -14.82
CA MET A 79 -9.04 -1.57 -14.86
C MET A 79 -9.76 -2.92 -14.88
N THR A 80 -9.01 -4.00 -15.07
CA THR A 80 -9.51 -5.38 -15.06
C THR A 80 -8.37 -6.32 -14.70
N LYS A 81 -8.65 -7.62 -14.58
CA LYS A 81 -7.60 -8.62 -14.36
C LYS A 81 -6.73 -8.76 -15.61
N ILE A 82 -5.42 -8.54 -15.49
CA ILE A 82 -4.48 -8.58 -16.63
C ILE A 82 -3.41 -9.65 -16.39
N ASN A 83 -3.29 -10.60 -17.31
CA ASN A 83 -2.21 -11.59 -17.26
C ASN A 83 -0.89 -10.98 -17.73
N ILE A 84 0.19 -11.26 -17.00
CA ILE A 84 1.51 -10.72 -17.29
C ILE A 84 2.22 -11.69 -18.25
N ARG A 85 2.90 -11.15 -19.27
CA ARG A 85 3.53 -11.94 -20.33
C ARG A 85 5.04 -11.85 -20.30
N MET A 86 5.70 -12.88 -20.85
CA MET A 86 7.17 -12.90 -20.90
C MET A 86 7.75 -11.92 -21.94
N GLY A 87 6.97 -11.50 -22.95
CA GLY A 87 7.45 -10.60 -23.99
C GLY A 87 6.40 -9.61 -24.48
N PRO A 88 6.81 -8.58 -25.24
CA PRO A 88 5.92 -7.57 -25.81
C PRO A 88 5.21 -8.09 -27.08
N ASP A 89 4.57 -9.26 -26.98
CA ASP A 89 3.80 -9.87 -28.07
C ASP A 89 2.49 -10.48 -27.54
N SER A 90 1.41 -10.27 -28.28
CA SER A 90 0.10 -10.90 -28.14
C SER A 90 0.13 -12.44 -28.14
N LYS A 91 1.12 -13.06 -28.79
CA LYS A 91 1.30 -14.53 -28.85
C LYS A 91 2.28 -15.06 -27.83
N SER A 92 2.99 -14.18 -27.11
CA SER A 92 3.95 -14.63 -26.11
C SER A 92 3.25 -15.41 -24.99
N PRO A 93 3.84 -16.50 -24.50
CA PRO A 93 3.30 -17.25 -23.37
C PRO A 93 3.13 -16.36 -22.14
N THR A 94 2.11 -16.63 -21.34
CA THR A 94 1.93 -15.92 -20.08
C THR A 94 2.95 -16.41 -19.06
N LEU A 95 3.31 -15.57 -18.09
CA LEU A 95 4.16 -15.99 -16.98
C LEU A 95 3.55 -17.17 -16.21
N ALA A 96 2.23 -17.30 -16.17
CA ALA A 96 1.56 -18.43 -15.54
C ALA A 96 1.86 -19.79 -16.23
N ASP A 97 2.02 -19.78 -17.55
CA ASP A 97 2.20 -21.00 -18.35
C ASP A 97 3.65 -21.51 -18.30
N ALA A 98 4.61 -20.60 -18.11
CA ALA A 98 5.99 -20.99 -17.87
C ALA A 98 6.05 -21.54 -16.44
N GLU A 99 6.23 -22.86 -16.28
CA GLU A 99 6.44 -23.52 -14.97
C GLU A 99 7.76 -23.07 -14.29
N SER A 100 7.91 -21.78 -14.02
CA SER A 100 9.05 -21.27 -13.29
C SER A 100 8.87 -21.63 -11.81
N SER A 101 9.92 -22.21 -11.22
CA SER A 101 9.99 -22.48 -9.78
C SER A 101 9.71 -21.23 -8.94
N ARG A 102 9.98 -20.03 -9.48
CA ARG A 102 9.72 -18.73 -8.85
C ARG A 102 8.23 -18.42 -8.64
N LEU A 103 7.35 -18.85 -9.54
CA LEU A 103 5.89 -18.72 -9.35
C LEU A 103 5.40 -19.56 -8.16
N LYS A 104 5.95 -20.76 -7.98
CA LYS A 104 5.56 -21.66 -6.88
C LYS A 104 5.93 -21.10 -5.51
N ASN A 105 6.99 -20.29 -5.45
CA ASN A 105 7.41 -19.61 -4.24
C ASN A 105 6.59 -18.35 -3.92
N GLY A 106 5.71 -17.91 -4.82
CA GLY A 106 4.91 -16.70 -4.66
C GLY A 106 5.71 -15.40 -4.75
N GLU A 107 6.94 -15.47 -5.25
CA GLU A 107 7.81 -14.30 -5.45
C GLU A 107 7.36 -13.46 -6.65
N ILE A 108 6.85 -14.14 -7.69
CA ILE A 108 6.39 -13.52 -8.93
C ILE A 108 4.86 -13.58 -9.02
N VAL A 109 4.27 -12.46 -9.39
CA VAL A 109 2.84 -12.35 -9.66
C VAL A 109 2.59 -12.76 -11.12
N SER A 110 1.61 -13.64 -11.37
CA SER A 110 1.26 -14.08 -12.73
C SER A 110 0.23 -13.18 -13.42
N CYS A 111 -0.57 -12.46 -12.64
CA CYS A 111 -1.60 -11.56 -13.11
C CYS A 111 -1.79 -10.37 -12.16
N LEU A 112 -2.06 -9.20 -12.73
CA LEU A 112 -2.51 -8.04 -11.98
C LEU A 112 -4.02 -8.15 -11.76
N ASP A 113 -4.46 -7.94 -10.51
CA ASP A 113 -5.87 -7.91 -10.18
C ASP A 113 -6.53 -6.58 -10.59
N GLU A 114 -7.85 -6.58 -10.74
CA GLU A 114 -8.60 -5.35 -11.01
C GLU A 114 -8.42 -4.34 -9.87
N GLY A 115 -8.11 -3.10 -10.24
CA GLY A 115 -7.83 -2.00 -9.33
C GLY A 115 -6.37 -1.88 -8.88
N GLN A 116 -5.55 -2.91 -9.13
CA GLN A 116 -4.17 -2.94 -8.65
C GLN A 116 -3.32 -1.85 -9.31
N VAL A 117 -2.57 -1.12 -8.49
CA VAL A 117 -1.62 -0.11 -8.94
C VAL A 117 -0.23 -0.72 -9.14
N PHE A 118 0.41 -0.40 -10.26
CA PHE A 118 1.73 -0.90 -10.60
C PHE A 118 2.60 0.17 -11.27
N GLU A 119 3.90 -0.06 -11.20
CA GLU A 119 4.93 0.82 -11.75
C GLU A 119 5.44 0.29 -13.09
N VAL A 120 5.70 1.20 -14.02
CA VAL A 120 6.18 0.87 -15.36
C VAL A 120 7.60 1.40 -15.55
N GLU A 121 8.50 0.51 -15.94
CA GLU A 121 9.89 0.81 -16.26
C GLU A 121 10.06 1.25 -17.72
N GLU A 122 9.46 0.52 -18.66
CA GLU A 122 9.59 0.77 -20.10
C GLU A 122 8.22 0.67 -20.78
N SER A 123 7.98 1.49 -21.80
CA SER A 123 6.83 1.35 -22.69
C SER A 123 7.28 1.11 -24.13
N ARG A 124 6.69 0.11 -24.80
CA ARG A 124 7.00 -0.23 -26.19
C ARG A 124 5.72 -0.38 -27.00
N ALA A 125 5.67 0.23 -28.18
CA ALA A 125 4.57 0.05 -29.13
C ALA A 125 4.97 -0.98 -30.20
N VAL A 126 4.16 -2.03 -30.36
CA VAL A 126 4.34 -3.09 -31.38
C VAL A 126 2.98 -3.37 -32.01
N ASP A 127 2.90 -3.35 -33.34
CA ASP A 127 1.67 -3.66 -34.11
C ASP A 127 0.42 -2.85 -33.68
N GLY A 128 0.60 -1.59 -33.29
CA GLY A 128 -0.51 -0.71 -32.85
C GLY A 128 -1.01 -0.99 -31.42
N GLN A 129 -0.36 -1.90 -30.70
CA GLN A 129 -0.59 -2.17 -29.29
C GLN A 129 0.58 -1.63 -28.46
N THR A 130 0.29 -0.96 -27.34
CA THR A 130 1.31 -0.53 -26.38
C THR A 130 1.46 -1.58 -25.28
N TYR A 131 2.70 -1.95 -25.00
CA TYR A 131 3.11 -2.90 -23.98
C TYR A 131 3.89 -2.14 -22.91
N LEU A 132 3.60 -2.44 -21.65
CA LEU A 132 4.22 -1.81 -20.48
C LEU A 132 5.04 -2.86 -19.74
N LYS A 133 6.33 -2.61 -19.54
CA LYS A 133 7.22 -3.46 -18.74
C LYS A 133 7.09 -3.07 -17.27
N LEU A 134 6.86 -4.05 -16.41
CA LEU A 134 6.73 -3.82 -14.97
C LEU A 134 8.10 -3.54 -14.34
N ALA A 135 8.18 -2.54 -13.45
CA ALA A 135 9.43 -2.22 -12.76
C ALA A 135 9.76 -3.21 -11.63
N SER A 136 8.74 -3.77 -10.97
CA SER A 136 8.93 -4.65 -9.81
C SER A 136 9.28 -6.10 -10.18
N GLN A 137 8.99 -6.53 -11.40
CA GLN A 137 9.23 -7.90 -11.86
C GLN A 137 9.32 -7.98 -13.38
N ASP A 138 10.02 -8.99 -13.88
CA ASP A 138 10.09 -9.23 -15.33
C ASP A 138 8.71 -9.61 -15.87
N GLY A 139 8.20 -8.78 -16.78
CA GLY A 139 6.96 -9.08 -17.48
C GLY A 139 6.38 -7.86 -18.20
N TRP A 140 5.53 -8.15 -19.18
CA TRP A 140 4.87 -7.17 -20.02
C TRP A 140 3.35 -7.24 -19.86
N VAL A 141 2.72 -6.07 -19.87
CA VAL A 141 1.27 -5.90 -19.69
C VAL A 141 0.72 -5.10 -20.87
N PHE A 142 -0.49 -5.43 -21.29
CA PHE A 142 -1.17 -4.74 -22.39
C PHE A 142 -1.87 -3.47 -21.90
N THR A 143 -1.81 -2.42 -22.73
CA THR A 143 -2.57 -1.18 -22.47
C THR A 143 -4.03 -1.27 -22.91
N ARG A 144 -4.31 -1.99 -24.00
CA ARG A 144 -5.65 -2.20 -24.57
C ARG A 144 -6.05 -3.67 -24.50
N GLY A 145 -7.33 -3.94 -24.27
CA GLY A 145 -7.85 -5.30 -24.23
C GLY A 145 -7.89 -5.94 -25.62
N VAL A 146 -7.53 -7.22 -25.69
CA VAL A 146 -7.43 -7.98 -26.95
C VAL A 146 -8.73 -8.71 -27.29
N ALA A 147 -9.57 -9.02 -26.29
CA ALA A 147 -10.76 -9.84 -26.48
C ALA A 147 -11.89 -9.50 -25.49
N GLY A 148 -13.09 -10.01 -25.80
CA GLY A 148 -14.28 -9.91 -24.93
C GLY A 148 -14.80 -8.47 -24.77
N LYS A 149 -15.37 -8.17 -23.60
CA LYS A 149 -15.94 -6.83 -23.29
C LYS A 149 -14.91 -5.70 -23.29
N TRP A 150 -13.63 -6.03 -23.24
CA TRP A 150 -12.50 -5.10 -23.21
C TRP A 150 -11.79 -4.96 -24.55
N ALA A 151 -12.25 -5.65 -25.61
CA ALA A 151 -11.66 -5.53 -26.94
C ALA A 151 -11.56 -4.05 -27.36
N ASP A 152 -10.36 -3.64 -27.74
CA ASP A 152 -10.00 -2.28 -28.17
C ASP A 152 -10.12 -1.16 -27.12
N ARG A 153 -10.52 -1.48 -25.89
CA ARG A 153 -10.65 -0.52 -24.79
C ARG A 153 -9.37 -0.45 -23.97
N ASN A 154 -9.09 0.71 -23.39
CA ASN A 154 -8.00 0.85 -22.42
C ASN A 154 -8.31 0.01 -21.18
N ILE A 155 -7.39 -0.87 -20.83
CA ILE A 155 -7.46 -1.70 -19.62
C ILE A 155 -6.52 -1.20 -18.52
N VAL A 156 -5.78 -0.13 -18.79
CA VAL A 156 -4.93 0.57 -17.82
C VAL A 156 -5.27 2.06 -17.81
N GLU A 157 -5.23 2.64 -16.63
CA GLU A 157 -5.43 4.08 -16.40
C GLU A 157 -4.16 4.69 -15.79
N LEU A 158 -3.71 5.84 -16.28
CA LEU A 158 -2.56 6.54 -15.72
C LEU A 158 -2.98 7.22 -14.41
N ILE A 159 -2.23 6.98 -13.34
CA ILE A 159 -2.47 7.57 -12.01
C ILE A 159 -1.45 8.67 -11.74
N LYS A 160 -1.88 9.72 -11.04
CA LYS A 160 -0.97 10.75 -10.52
C LYS A 160 -0.39 10.32 -9.18
N ASP A 161 0.85 10.70 -8.88
CA ASP A 161 1.57 10.28 -7.66
C ASP A 161 0.78 10.49 -6.35
N VAL A 162 -0.05 11.54 -6.28
CA VAL A 162 -0.89 11.85 -5.12
C VAL A 162 -1.91 10.74 -4.83
N ASP A 163 -2.46 10.13 -5.89
CA ASP A 163 -3.47 9.07 -5.78
C ASP A 163 -2.84 7.69 -5.53
N VAL A 164 -1.57 7.51 -5.93
CA VAL A 164 -0.81 6.25 -5.77
C VAL A 164 -0.71 5.86 -4.30
N ALA A 165 -0.40 6.81 -3.41
CA ALA A 165 -0.28 6.53 -1.98
C ALA A 165 -1.61 6.06 -1.37
N ASN A 166 -2.72 6.63 -1.81
CA ASN A 166 -4.06 6.29 -1.32
C ASN A 166 -4.46 4.88 -1.79
N GLU A 167 -4.26 4.57 -3.07
CA GLU A 167 -4.61 3.26 -3.62
C GLU A 167 -3.72 2.13 -3.07
N LYS A 168 -2.41 2.37 -2.92
CA LYS A 168 -1.51 1.41 -2.25
C LYS A 168 -1.93 1.13 -0.81
N GLY A 169 -2.41 2.15 -0.09
CA GLY A 169 -2.95 1.99 1.26
C GLY A 169 -4.15 1.06 1.31
N LYS A 170 -5.07 1.18 0.35
CA LYS A 170 -6.24 0.28 0.23
C LYS A 170 -5.85 -1.14 -0.16
N ASP A 171 -4.96 -1.30 -1.13
CA ASP A 171 -4.48 -2.61 -1.56
C ASP A 171 -3.78 -3.33 -0.40
N PHE A 172 -2.96 -2.60 0.35
CA PHE A 172 -2.31 -3.12 1.55
C PHE A 172 -3.33 -3.54 2.61
N ALA A 173 -4.32 -2.70 2.94
CA ALA A 173 -5.38 -3.04 3.89
C ALA A 173 -6.18 -4.27 3.45
N ASN A 174 -6.51 -4.37 2.16
CA ASN A 174 -7.21 -5.53 1.58
C ASN A 174 -6.34 -6.80 1.60
N SER A 175 -5.03 -6.67 1.39
CA SER A 175 -4.10 -7.80 1.46
C SER A 175 -3.92 -8.32 2.88
N LEU A 176 -3.84 -7.41 3.86
CA LEU A 176 -3.76 -7.76 5.27
C LEU A 176 -5.08 -8.37 5.77
N GLY A 177 -6.22 -7.81 5.37
CA GLY A 177 -7.53 -8.37 5.70
C GLY A 177 -7.66 -9.83 5.25
N ARG A 178 -7.22 -10.13 4.02
CA ARG A 178 -7.21 -11.51 3.49
C ARG A 178 -6.22 -12.44 4.17
N LYS A 179 -5.06 -11.94 4.64
CA LYS A 179 -4.05 -12.76 5.33
C LYS A 179 -4.35 -12.96 6.82
N MET A 180 -4.93 -11.96 7.49
CA MET A 180 -5.24 -12.02 8.93
C MET A 180 -6.53 -12.81 9.21
N VAL A 181 -7.50 -12.81 8.31
CA VAL A 181 -8.70 -13.65 8.44
C VAL A 181 -8.45 -14.97 7.72
N ARG A 182 -7.56 -15.79 8.29
CA ARG A 182 -7.25 -17.11 7.72
C ARG A 182 -8.36 -18.11 7.98
N ASP A 183 -9.05 -17.98 9.12
CA ASP A 183 -10.26 -18.73 9.45
C ASP A 183 -11.33 -17.83 10.09
N PRO A 184 -12.62 -18.05 9.80
CA PRO A 184 -13.72 -17.31 10.42
C PRO A 184 -13.75 -17.47 11.96
N SER A 185 -13.12 -18.50 12.51
CA SER A 185 -12.95 -18.67 13.96
C SER A 185 -12.01 -17.63 14.58
N ASP A 186 -10.99 -17.17 13.85
CA ASP A 186 -10.08 -16.14 14.34
C ASP A 186 -10.79 -14.78 14.41
N LEU A 187 -11.73 -14.52 13.50
CA LEU A 187 -12.56 -13.33 13.55
C LEU A 187 -13.36 -13.25 14.86
N VAL A 188 -13.97 -14.37 15.27
CA VAL A 188 -14.71 -14.47 16.55
C VAL A 188 -13.76 -14.29 17.73
N ALA A 189 -12.55 -14.87 17.67
CA ALA A 189 -11.54 -14.68 18.71
C ALA A 189 -11.12 -13.20 18.84
N TRP A 190 -10.89 -12.51 17.73
CA TRP A 190 -10.56 -11.07 17.73
C TRP A 190 -11.70 -10.20 18.25
N TYR A 191 -12.95 -10.49 17.89
CA TYR A 191 -14.10 -9.78 18.46
C TYR A 191 -14.27 -10.05 19.96
N ALA A 192 -14.04 -11.28 20.42
CA ALA A 192 -14.06 -11.61 21.84
C ALA A 192 -12.96 -10.84 22.59
N LEU A 193 -11.74 -10.81 22.04
CA LEU A 193 -10.60 -10.12 22.66
C LEU A 193 -10.81 -8.59 22.67
N GLY A 194 -11.24 -8.03 21.55
CA GLY A 194 -11.61 -6.61 21.44
C GLY A 194 -12.76 -6.23 22.37
N GLY A 195 -13.78 -7.09 22.47
CA GLY A 195 -14.90 -6.93 23.39
C GLY A 195 -14.47 -6.92 24.86
N VAL A 196 -13.56 -7.82 25.26
CA VAL A 196 -13.00 -7.85 26.61
C VAL A 196 -12.21 -6.58 26.92
N VAL A 197 -11.38 -6.10 25.99
CA VAL A 197 -10.61 -4.87 26.19
C VAL A 197 -11.54 -3.65 26.30
N LEU A 198 -12.53 -3.53 25.42
CA LEU A 198 -13.50 -2.45 25.45
C LEU A 198 -14.31 -2.46 26.77
N PHE A 199 -14.72 -3.65 27.21
CA PHE A 199 -15.42 -3.85 28.48
C PHE A 199 -14.57 -3.38 29.68
N LEU A 200 -13.29 -3.74 29.72
CA LEU A 200 -12.38 -3.31 30.78
C LEU A 200 -12.17 -1.78 30.80
N VAL A 201 -12.07 -1.15 29.63
CA VAL A 201 -11.97 0.32 29.50
C VAL A 201 -13.25 0.99 30.01
N PHE A 202 -14.42 0.47 29.61
CA PHE A 202 -15.70 1.00 30.04
C PHE A 202 -15.89 0.88 31.56
N PHE A 203 -15.51 -0.27 32.13
CA PHE A 203 -15.58 -0.51 33.57
C PHE A 203 -14.68 0.47 34.35
N LYS A 204 -13.48 0.76 33.83
CA LYS A 204 -12.57 1.74 34.43
C LYS A 204 -13.09 3.17 34.35
N LEU A 205 -13.72 3.54 33.23
CA LEU A 205 -14.36 4.86 33.11
C LEU A 205 -15.54 5.00 34.08
N TYR A 206 -16.33 3.95 34.27
CA TYR A 206 -17.46 3.95 35.20
C TYR A 206 -17.00 4.18 36.66
N GLU A 207 -15.95 3.49 37.10
CA GLU A 207 -15.34 3.72 38.44
C GLU A 207 -14.81 5.14 38.65
N THR A 208 -14.61 5.93 37.60
CA THR A 208 -14.06 7.30 37.72
C THR A 208 -15.15 8.35 37.91
N ILE A 209 -16.43 8.00 37.65
CA ILE A 209 -17.57 8.94 37.69
C ILE A 209 -18.26 8.93 39.06
N ASP A 210 -18.20 7.81 39.79
CA ASP A 210 -18.64 7.69 41.19
C ASP A 210 -17.58 8.21 42.17
#